data_AF-A0A645G9F5-F1
#
_entry.id   AF-A0A645G9F5-F1
#
_cell.length_a   1.000
_cell.length_b   1.000
_cell.length_c   1.000
_cell.angle_alpha   90.00
_cell.angle_beta   90.00
_cell.angle_gamma   90.00
#
_symmetry.space_group_name_H-M   'P 1'
#
loop_
_entity.id
_entity.type
_entity.pdbx_description
1 polymer ?
#
loop_
_entity_poly.entity_id
_entity_poly.type
_entity_poly.pdbx_seq_one_letter_code
_entity_poly.pdbx_strand_id
1 'polypeptide(L)'
;MFPQKTAVFPLFIRIPNWANNTVIKINGVPVDKESVKSGSFFKIDRKWKNKDVVDIVFPFELKVINRTERIEVPQSKDNIYTVNWVALTRGPLVYALNGLINGTEREQVIQVNSNNPESSFKEIEQSDNNKGAEYQLDIPGIKPMIFMPYYRTGDRKEGSWRITWLQTKID
;
A
#
# COMPACT_ATOMS: atom_id res chain seq x y z
N MET A 1 23.16 8.13 14.47
CA MET A 1 23.22 8.78 15.80
C MET A 1 23.86 7.78 16.75
N PHE A 2 24.91 8.16 17.47
CA PHE A 2 25.57 7.27 18.42
C PHE A 2 25.64 7.95 19.79
N PRO A 3 25.46 7.21 20.89
CA PRO A 3 25.60 7.80 22.21
C PRO A 3 27.09 8.16 22.45
N GLN A 4 27.34 9.38 22.95
CA GLN A 4 28.71 9.83 23.28
C GLN A 4 29.34 9.03 24.43
N LYS A 5 28.51 8.52 25.34
CA LYS A 5 28.89 7.62 26.44
C LYS A 5 27.89 6.49 26.52
N THR A 6 28.34 5.33 26.99
CA THR A 6 27.47 4.16 27.15
C THR A 6 26.31 4.46 28.12
N ALA A 7 25.08 4.16 27.71
CA ALA A 7 23.88 4.48 28.50
C ALA A 7 22.83 3.36 28.39
N VAL A 8 21.96 3.23 29.41
CA VAL A 8 20.86 2.27 29.42
C VAL A 8 19.56 3.03 29.19
N PHE A 9 18.86 2.70 28.11
CA PHE A 9 17.55 3.27 27.82
C PHE A 9 16.80 2.39 26.81
N PRO A 10 15.45 2.39 26.85
CA PRO A 10 14.66 1.67 25.87
C PRO A 10 14.57 2.43 24.55
N LEU A 11 14.63 1.69 23.44
CA LEU A 11 14.20 2.17 22.12
C LEU A 11 12.84 1.54 21.79
N PHE A 12 11.88 2.36 21.37
CA PHE A 12 10.58 1.91 20.90
C PHE A 12 10.49 2.11 19.38
N ILE A 13 10.37 1.01 18.65
CA ILE A 13 10.28 1.02 17.19
C ILE A 13 8.84 0.76 16.81
N ARG A 14 8.19 1.71 16.13
CA ARG A 14 6.85 1.48 15.55
C ARG A 14 6.96 0.44 14.45
N ILE A 15 6.23 -0.66 14.59
CA ILE A 15 6.02 -1.66 13.54
C ILE A 15 4.69 -1.32 12.87
N PRO A 16 4.67 -0.75 11.66
CA PRO A 16 3.43 -0.37 11.00
C PRO A 16 2.48 -1.55 10.83
N ASN A 17 1.17 -1.30 10.83
CA ASN A 17 0.16 -2.36 10.68
C ASN A 17 0.32 -3.13 9.36
N TRP A 18 0.77 -2.46 8.29
CA TRP A 18 1.01 -3.08 6.99
C TRP A 18 2.27 -3.96 6.93
N ALA A 19 3.18 -3.86 7.91
CA ALA A 19 4.52 -4.44 7.85
C ALA A 19 4.60 -5.85 8.50
N ASN A 20 3.76 -6.77 8.04
CA ASN A 20 3.76 -8.17 8.51
C ASN A 20 5.07 -8.86 8.12
N ASN A 21 5.72 -9.58 9.03
CA ASN A 21 7.06 -10.18 8.85
C ASN A 21 8.22 -9.17 8.84
N THR A 22 8.10 -8.05 9.57
CA THR A 22 9.24 -7.15 9.83
C THR A 22 10.41 -7.93 10.46
N VAL A 23 11.62 -7.72 9.94
CA VAL A 23 12.84 -8.31 10.50
C VAL A 23 13.64 -7.22 11.21
N ILE A 24 14.03 -7.47 12.45
CA ILE A 24 14.88 -6.56 13.23
C ILE A 24 16.17 -7.31 13.59
N LYS A 25 17.31 -6.66 13.39
CA LYS A 25 18.63 -7.15 13.83
C LYS A 25 19.28 -6.10 14.71
N ILE A 26 19.96 -6.55 15.76
CA ILE A 26 20.77 -5.69 16.62
C ILE A 26 22.22 -6.16 16.47
N ASN A 27 23.09 -5.30 15.95
CA ASN A 27 24.48 -5.63 15.62
C ASN A 27 24.59 -6.90 14.75
N GLY A 28 23.73 -7.02 13.73
CA GLY A 28 23.70 -8.17 12.82
C GLY A 28 22.98 -9.41 13.35
N VAL A 29 22.67 -9.48 14.64
CA VAL A 29 21.97 -10.63 15.25
C VAL A 29 20.46 -10.43 15.17
N PRO A 30 19.69 -11.34 14.54
CA PRO A 30 18.25 -11.24 14.48
C PRO A 30 17.60 -11.37 15.85
N VAL A 31 16.58 -10.56 16.12
CA VAL A 31 15.71 -10.76 17.28
C VAL A 31 14.72 -11.90 17.00
N ASP A 32 14.09 -12.42 18.04
CA ASP A 32 13.01 -13.41 17.88
C ASP A 32 11.87 -12.83 17.04
N LYS A 33 11.55 -13.51 15.93
CA LYS A 33 10.50 -13.10 14.99
C LYS A 33 9.12 -13.07 15.65
N GLU A 34 8.86 -13.97 16.59
CA GLU A 34 7.54 -14.03 17.25
C GLU A 34 7.28 -12.81 18.13
N SER A 35 8.34 -12.17 18.64
CA SER A 35 8.25 -10.96 19.45
C SER A 35 7.93 -9.68 18.63
N VAL A 36 8.08 -9.72 17.30
CA VAL A 36 7.84 -8.56 16.42
C VAL A 36 6.41 -8.62 15.87
N LYS A 37 5.53 -7.77 16.40
CA LYS A 37 4.11 -7.70 16.00
C LYS A 37 3.80 -6.45 15.19
N SER A 38 3.13 -6.59 14.04
CA SER A 38 2.61 -5.45 13.26
C SER A 38 1.55 -4.69 14.05
N GLY A 39 1.45 -3.38 13.77
CA GLY A 39 0.50 -2.50 14.46
C GLY A 39 0.88 -2.15 15.90
N SER A 40 2.11 -2.44 16.33
CA SER A 40 2.59 -2.25 17.70
C SER A 40 3.92 -1.51 17.78
N PHE A 41 4.41 -1.26 18.99
CA PHE A 41 5.79 -0.82 19.22
C PHE A 41 6.63 -1.98 19.72
N PHE A 42 7.73 -2.26 19.02
CA PHE A 42 8.75 -3.20 19.48
C PHE A 42 9.73 -2.49 20.42
N LYS A 43 9.84 -2.96 21.66
CA LYS A 43 10.74 -2.39 22.68
C LYS A 43 12.09 -3.12 22.65
N ILE A 44 13.17 -2.37 22.50
CA ILE A 44 14.54 -2.84 22.70
C ILE A 44 15.08 -2.20 23.99
N ASP A 45 15.19 -2.98 25.05
CA ASP A 45 15.71 -2.52 26.34
C ASP A 45 17.14 -3.03 26.56
N ARG A 46 18.13 -2.14 26.47
CA ARG A 46 19.54 -2.52 26.61
C ARG A 46 20.45 -1.37 26.98
N LYS A 47 21.71 -1.74 27.26
CA LYS A 47 22.85 -0.84 27.32
C LYS A 47 23.36 -0.57 25.90
N TRP A 48 23.36 0.68 25.49
CA TRP A 48 23.80 1.16 24.18
C TRP A 48 25.22 1.71 24.26
N LYS A 49 26.06 1.31 23.32
CA LYS A 49 27.42 1.84 23.14
C LYS A 49 27.58 2.49 21.76
N ASN A 50 28.66 3.24 21.60
CA ASN A 50 29.02 3.79 20.31
C ASN A 50 29.13 2.66 19.26
N LYS A 51 28.62 2.92 18.05
CA LYS A 51 28.54 1.98 16.92
C LYS A 51 27.59 0.78 17.08
N ASP A 52 26.72 0.73 18.10
CA ASP A 52 25.59 -0.20 18.05
C ASP A 52 24.66 0.18 16.87
N VAL A 53 24.17 -0.83 16.15
CA VAL A 53 23.32 -0.69 14.97
C VAL A 53 22.04 -1.50 15.16
N VAL A 54 20.92 -0.89 14.78
CA VAL A 54 19.63 -1.56 14.66
C VAL A 54 19.23 -1.53 13.19
N ASP A 55 19.21 -2.70 12.56
CA ASP A 55 18.75 -2.87 11.18
C ASP A 55 17.29 -3.32 11.20
N ILE A 56 16.45 -2.64 10.42
CA ILE A 56 15.03 -2.95 10.31
C ILE A 56 14.71 -3.13 8.83
N VAL A 57 14.12 -4.27 8.49
CA VAL A 57 13.63 -4.55 7.14
C VAL A 57 12.11 -4.66 7.20
N PHE A 58 11.44 -3.70 6.57
CA PHE A 58 9.99 -3.73 6.37
C PHE A 58 9.67 -4.38 5.01
N PRO A 59 8.64 -5.24 4.93
CA PRO A 59 8.19 -5.79 3.66
C PRO A 59 7.30 -4.78 2.94
N PHE A 60 7.84 -4.15 1.91
CA PHE A 60 7.10 -3.23 1.03
C PHE A 60 6.46 -3.99 -0.13
N GLU A 61 5.50 -4.85 0.18
CA GLU A 61 4.70 -5.58 -0.80
C GLU A 61 3.52 -4.74 -1.29
N LEU A 62 3.11 -4.95 -2.54
CA LEU A 62 1.81 -4.48 -3.02
C LEU A 62 0.71 -5.23 -2.25
N LYS A 63 -0.31 -4.50 -1.81
CA LYS A 63 -1.54 -5.05 -1.23
C LYS A 63 -2.74 -4.45 -1.93
N VAL A 64 -3.71 -5.30 -2.25
CA VAL A 64 -5.02 -4.90 -2.76
C VAL A 64 -6.02 -4.90 -1.61
N ILE A 65 -6.58 -3.72 -1.32
CA ILE A 65 -7.60 -3.51 -0.30
C ILE A 65 -8.96 -3.69 -0.95
N ASN A 66 -9.76 -4.63 -0.45
CA ASN A 66 -11.13 -4.86 -0.90
C ASN A 66 -12.12 -4.17 0.04
N ARG A 67 -13.16 -3.56 -0.53
CA ARG A 67 -14.29 -3.02 0.23
C ARG A 67 -15.60 -3.32 -0.48
N THR A 68 -16.57 -3.84 0.27
CA THR A 68 -17.92 -4.06 -0.21
C THR A 68 -18.82 -2.97 0.35
N GLU A 69 -19.56 -2.29 -0.53
CA GLU A 69 -20.49 -1.23 -0.18
C GLU A 69 -21.91 -1.66 -0.57
N ARG A 70 -22.86 -1.54 0.37
CA ARG A 70 -24.27 -1.77 0.11
C ARG A 70 -24.93 -0.42 -0.15
N ILE A 71 -25.64 -0.32 -1.27
CA ILE A 71 -26.32 0.90 -1.68
C ILE A 71 -27.82 0.65 -1.64
N GLU A 72 -28.49 1.41 -0.79
CA GLU A 72 -29.95 1.42 -0.68
C GLU A 72 -30.50 2.52 -1.59
N VAL A 73 -31.38 2.16 -2.53
CA VAL A 73 -32.02 3.14 -3.42
C VAL A 73 -33.26 3.69 -2.74
N PRO A 74 -33.32 5.00 -2.41
CA PRO A 74 -34.53 5.61 -1.85
C PRO A 74 -35.69 5.40 -2.84
N GLN A 75 -36.80 4.84 -2.35
CA GLN A 75 -38.04 4.55 -3.09
C GLN A 75 -38.12 3.23 -3.88
N SER A 76 -37.13 2.34 -3.79
CA SER A 76 -37.31 0.94 -4.23
C SER A 76 -37.25 0.02 -3.03
N LYS A 77 -38.33 -0.74 -2.78
CA LYS A 77 -38.38 -1.72 -1.67
C LYS A 77 -37.49 -2.95 -1.93
N ASP A 78 -37.07 -3.14 -3.19
CA ASP A 78 -36.42 -4.38 -3.66
C ASP A 78 -35.02 -4.18 -4.27
N ASN A 79 -34.52 -2.94 -4.37
CA ASN A 79 -33.22 -2.68 -5.02
C ASN A 79 -32.17 -2.23 -4.01
N ILE A 80 -31.64 -3.20 -3.26
CA ILE A 80 -30.33 -3.07 -2.61
C ILE A 80 -29.34 -3.71 -3.58
N TYR A 81 -28.37 -2.93 -4.06
CA TYR A 81 -27.25 -3.48 -4.82
C TYR A 81 -25.94 -3.31 -4.04
N THR A 82 -25.00 -4.20 -4.33
CA THR A 82 -23.72 -4.28 -3.68
C THR A 82 -22.62 -3.97 -4.68
N VAL A 83 -21.74 -3.04 -4.33
CA VAL A 83 -20.56 -2.70 -5.14
C VAL A 83 -19.30 -3.20 -4.44
N ASN A 84 -18.49 -3.96 -5.16
CA ASN A 84 -17.16 -4.34 -4.71
C ASN A 84 -16.12 -3.38 -5.28
N TRP A 85 -15.27 -2.88 -4.40
CA TRP A 85 -14.24 -1.91 -4.69
C TRP A 85 -12.86 -2.46 -4.35
N VAL A 86 -11.87 -2.09 -5.15
CA VAL A 86 -10.45 -2.38 -4.88
C VAL A 86 -9.61 -1.11 -4.88
N ALA A 87 -8.64 -1.04 -3.97
CA ALA A 87 -7.62 0.00 -3.92
C ALA A 87 -6.23 -0.61 -3.72
N LEU A 88 -5.19 0.09 -4.19
CA LEU A 88 -3.81 -0.39 -4.13
C LEU A 88 -3.04 0.35 -3.04
N THR A 89 -2.25 -0.41 -2.27
CA THR A 89 -1.32 0.14 -1.29
C THR A 89 0.04 -0.55 -1.36
N ARG A 90 1.12 0.18 -1.07
CA ARG A 90 2.46 -0.40 -0.86
C ARG A 90 3.12 0.29 0.32
N GLY A 91 3.25 -0.42 1.43
CA GLY A 91 3.64 0.17 2.69
C GLY A 91 2.68 1.29 3.12
N PRO A 92 3.15 2.51 3.44
CA PRO A 92 2.29 3.61 3.84
C PRO A 92 1.65 4.36 2.64
N LEU A 93 1.96 3.97 1.40
CA LEU A 93 1.53 4.71 0.22
C LEU A 93 0.26 4.10 -0.36
N VAL A 94 -0.74 4.95 -0.56
CA VAL A 94 -1.93 4.66 -1.38
C VAL A 94 -1.62 5.01 -2.83
N TYR A 95 -2.14 4.21 -3.75
CA TYR A 95 -1.94 4.38 -5.19
C TYR A 95 -3.25 4.83 -5.85
N ALA A 96 -3.10 5.50 -6.99
CA ALA A 96 -4.21 5.90 -7.83
C ALA A 96 -3.84 5.79 -9.31
N LEU A 97 -4.86 5.56 -10.13
CA LEU A 97 -4.75 5.67 -11.58
C LEU A 97 -4.35 7.10 -11.95
N ASN A 98 -3.33 7.23 -12.79
CA ASN A 98 -2.96 8.52 -13.35
C ASN A 98 -3.85 8.86 -14.54
N GLY A 99 -4.97 9.52 -14.28
CA GLY A 99 -5.98 9.89 -15.28
C GLY A 99 -7.31 9.14 -15.11
N LEU A 100 -7.98 8.92 -16.24
CA LEU A 100 -9.30 8.28 -16.35
C LEU A 100 -9.18 6.90 -17.01
N ILE A 101 -10.15 6.02 -16.75
CA ILE A 101 -10.26 4.72 -17.43
C ILE A 101 -10.56 5.00 -18.90
N ASN A 102 -9.81 4.37 -19.83
CA ASN A 102 -9.83 4.68 -21.26
C ASN A 102 -9.61 6.17 -21.61
N GLY A 103 -9.15 6.99 -20.67
CA GLY A 103 -9.00 8.44 -20.84
C GLY A 103 -10.31 9.24 -20.71
N THR A 104 -11.46 8.60 -20.51
CA THR A 104 -12.77 9.28 -20.46
C THR A 104 -13.62 8.90 -19.25
N GLU A 105 -13.52 7.65 -18.78
CA GLU A 105 -14.43 7.12 -17.77
C GLU A 105 -13.87 7.28 -16.35
N ARG A 106 -14.75 7.67 -15.42
CA ARG A 106 -14.43 7.73 -13.98
C ARG A 106 -14.72 6.43 -13.25
N GLU A 107 -15.65 5.65 -13.79
CA GLU A 107 -16.13 4.41 -13.18
C GLU A 107 -16.37 3.39 -14.29
N GLN A 108 -15.84 2.20 -14.10
CA GLN A 108 -16.10 1.04 -14.95
C GLN A 108 -15.85 -0.21 -14.10
N VAL A 109 -16.71 -1.22 -14.23
CA VAL A 109 -16.46 -2.53 -13.63
C VAL A 109 -15.28 -3.18 -14.35
N ILE A 110 -14.20 -3.42 -13.62
CA ILE A 110 -12.98 -4.03 -14.12
C ILE A 110 -12.74 -5.39 -13.46
N GLN A 111 -12.23 -6.35 -14.22
CA GLN A 111 -11.92 -7.67 -13.68
C GLN A 111 -10.48 -7.72 -13.19
N VAL A 112 -10.30 -8.09 -11.93
CA VAL A 112 -9.02 -8.46 -11.32
C VAL A 112 -9.06 -9.94 -10.94
N ASN A 113 -7.90 -10.58 -10.80
CA ASN A 113 -7.83 -11.97 -10.38
C ASN A 113 -8.45 -12.13 -8.97
N SER A 114 -9.52 -12.91 -8.86
CA SER A 114 -10.27 -13.07 -7.61
C SER A 114 -9.52 -13.83 -6.51
N ASN A 115 -8.61 -14.75 -6.89
CA ASN A 115 -7.84 -15.56 -5.95
C ASN A 115 -6.57 -14.87 -5.48
N ASN A 116 -5.98 -14.02 -6.33
CA ASN A 116 -4.78 -13.24 -6.02
C ASN A 116 -4.84 -11.88 -6.72
N PRO A 117 -5.58 -10.90 -6.16
CA PRO A 117 -5.80 -9.60 -6.81
C PRO A 117 -4.50 -8.87 -7.15
N GLU A 118 -3.49 -8.94 -6.28
CA GLU A 118 -2.16 -8.36 -6.48
C GLU A 118 -1.50 -8.83 -7.77
N SER A 119 -1.73 -10.08 -8.20
CA SER A 119 -1.16 -10.61 -9.45
C SER A 119 -1.67 -9.94 -10.72
N SER A 120 -2.78 -9.19 -10.63
CA SER A 120 -3.33 -8.42 -11.75
C SER A 120 -2.50 -7.16 -12.06
N PHE A 121 -1.64 -6.75 -11.13
CA PHE A 121 -0.89 -5.51 -11.17
C PHE A 121 0.60 -5.79 -11.35
N LYS A 122 1.11 -5.51 -12.55
CA LYS A 122 2.52 -5.71 -12.88
C LYS A 122 3.33 -4.49 -12.48
N GLU A 123 4.37 -4.66 -11.66
CA GLU A 123 5.33 -3.58 -11.41
C GLU A 123 6.05 -3.23 -12.72
N ILE A 124 6.11 -1.93 -13.04
CA ILE A 124 6.76 -1.41 -14.24
C ILE A 124 7.93 -0.49 -13.87
N GLU A 125 8.81 -0.23 -14.84
CA GLU A 125 9.87 0.75 -14.68
C GLU A 125 9.28 2.14 -14.41
N GLN A 126 9.94 2.87 -13.52
CA GLN A 126 9.47 4.20 -13.10
C GLN A 126 9.58 5.16 -14.28
N SER A 127 8.47 5.83 -14.59
CA SER A 127 8.37 6.73 -15.74
C SER A 127 9.20 8.02 -15.63
N ASP A 128 9.75 8.33 -14.45
CA ASP A 128 10.56 9.51 -14.16
C ASP A 128 11.74 9.20 -13.23
N ASN A 129 12.70 10.13 -13.10
CA ASN A 129 13.73 10.16 -12.02
C ASN A 129 13.17 10.19 -10.57
N ASN A 130 11.87 9.96 -10.40
CA ASN A 130 11.14 10.04 -9.14
C ASN A 130 11.07 8.69 -8.45
N LYS A 131 11.18 8.69 -7.12
CA LYS A 131 11.18 7.48 -6.30
C LYS A 131 9.75 6.97 -6.06
N GLY A 132 9.45 5.73 -6.48
CA GLY A 132 8.24 5.00 -6.08
C GLY A 132 7.80 4.03 -7.17
N ALA A 133 7.52 2.79 -6.79
CA ALA A 133 7.05 1.79 -7.76
C ALA A 133 5.78 2.27 -8.47
N GLU A 134 5.61 1.81 -9.70
CA GLU A 134 4.42 2.02 -10.52
C GLU A 134 3.89 0.65 -10.93
N TYR A 135 2.58 0.54 -11.06
CA TYR A 135 1.91 -0.71 -11.37
C TYR A 135 1.01 -0.53 -12.59
N GLN A 136 1.08 -1.47 -13.53
CA GLN A 136 0.22 -1.53 -14.70
C GLN A 136 -0.85 -2.60 -14.51
N LEU A 137 -2.09 -2.26 -14.85
CA LEU A 137 -3.20 -3.19 -15.04
C LEU A 137 -3.58 -3.24 -16.51
N ASP A 138 -3.52 -4.43 -17.09
CA ASP A 138 -3.90 -4.69 -18.47
C ASP A 138 -5.23 -5.44 -18.53
N ILE A 139 -6.21 -4.87 -19.23
CA ILE A 139 -7.52 -5.49 -19.47
C ILE A 139 -7.78 -5.47 -20.97
N PRO A 140 -8.13 -6.62 -21.60
CA PRO A 140 -8.42 -6.67 -23.02
C PRO A 140 -9.46 -5.63 -23.45
N GLY A 141 -9.14 -4.83 -24.47
CA GLY A 141 -10.03 -3.78 -24.98
C GLY A 141 -10.05 -2.48 -24.16
N ILE A 142 -9.26 -2.38 -23.09
CA ILE A 142 -9.08 -1.16 -22.29
C ILE A 142 -7.63 -0.70 -22.43
N LYS A 143 -7.42 0.61 -22.55
CA LYS A 143 -6.08 1.20 -22.54
C LYS A 143 -5.36 0.81 -21.22
N PRO A 144 -4.06 0.43 -21.26
CA PRO A 144 -3.32 0.10 -20.05
C PRO A 144 -3.44 1.18 -18.98
N MET A 145 -3.75 0.74 -17.76
CA MET A 145 -3.97 1.61 -16.62
C MET A 145 -2.71 1.67 -15.74
N ILE A 146 -2.18 2.87 -15.55
CA ILE A 146 -0.95 3.08 -14.77
C ILE A 146 -1.28 3.66 -13.40
N PHE A 147 -0.97 2.88 -12.37
CA PHE A 147 -1.11 3.24 -10.97
C PHE A 147 0.21 3.73 -10.41
N MET A 148 0.19 4.90 -9.79
CA MET A 148 1.33 5.51 -9.13
C MET A 148 0.95 5.98 -7.72
N PRO A 149 1.92 6.25 -6.84
CA PRO A 149 1.62 6.82 -5.53
C PRO A 149 0.71 8.05 -5.65
N TYR A 150 -0.37 8.12 -4.88
CA TYR A 150 -1.42 9.14 -4.99
C TYR A 150 -0.88 10.57 -5.02
N TYR A 151 0.18 10.86 -4.25
CA TYR A 151 0.79 12.19 -4.19
C TYR A 151 1.49 12.62 -5.51
N ARG A 152 1.68 11.69 -6.46
CA ARG A 152 2.29 11.93 -7.78
C ARG A 152 1.29 12.07 -8.91
N THR A 153 0.06 11.60 -8.75
CA THR A 153 -0.91 11.61 -9.85
C THR A 153 -1.14 13.01 -10.40
N GLY A 154 -1.18 13.14 -11.72
CA GLY A 154 -1.44 14.40 -12.41
C GLY A 154 -0.31 15.43 -12.32
N ASP A 155 0.91 15.04 -11.93
CA ASP A 155 2.04 15.95 -11.67
C ASP A 155 1.71 17.08 -10.70
N ARG A 156 0.67 16.91 -9.87
CA ARG A 156 0.11 17.95 -8.98
C ARG A 156 -0.44 19.17 -9.74
N LYS A 157 -0.75 19.02 -11.04
CA LYS A 157 -1.44 20.04 -11.84
C LYS A 157 -2.92 20.06 -11.50
N GLU A 158 -3.48 21.26 -11.46
CA GLU A 158 -4.91 21.47 -11.30
C GLU A 158 -5.70 20.81 -12.45
N GLY A 159 -6.90 20.30 -12.17
CA GLY A 159 -7.75 19.63 -13.15
C GLY A 159 -7.36 18.18 -13.48
N SER A 160 -6.31 17.64 -12.85
CA SER A 160 -5.89 16.26 -13.08
C SER A 160 -6.81 15.25 -12.39
N TRP A 161 -7.23 14.23 -13.15
CA TRP A 161 -8.01 13.11 -12.64
C TRP A 161 -7.14 12.06 -11.97
N ARG A 162 -7.69 11.45 -10.92
CA ARG A 162 -7.09 10.36 -10.15
C ARG A 162 -8.17 9.46 -9.59
N ILE A 163 -7.99 8.16 -9.74
CA ILE A 163 -8.95 7.15 -9.29
C ILE A 163 -8.24 6.22 -8.31
N THR A 164 -8.65 6.24 -7.04
CA THR A 164 -8.07 5.40 -5.97
C THR A 164 -8.81 4.07 -5.80
N TRP A 165 -10.11 4.07 -6.05
CA TRP A 165 -10.99 2.91 -5.90
C TRP A 165 -11.55 2.52 -7.26
N LEU A 166 -11.43 1.24 -7.61
CA LEU A 166 -11.95 0.68 -8.85
C LEU A 166 -13.08 -0.30 -8.52
N GLN A 167 -14.15 -0.30 -9.30
CA GLN A 167 -15.25 -1.24 -9.14
C GLN A 167 -14.87 -2.59 -9.76
N THR A 168 -15.09 -3.69 -9.05
CA THR A 168 -14.83 -5.05 -9.57
C THR A 168 -16.08 -5.89 -9.75
N LYS A 169 -17.17 -5.51 -9.08
CA LYS A 169 -18.46 -6.18 -9.18
C LYS A 169 -19.60 -5.25 -8.76
N ILE A 170 -20.75 -5.38 -9.41
CA ILE A 170 -22.03 -4.77 -9.02
C ILE A 170 -23.05 -5.91 -9.06
N ASP A 171 -23.69 -6.21 -7.93
CA ASP A 171 -24.71 -7.26 -7.76
C ASP A 171 -26.01 -6.69 -7.21
#